data_AF-A0A452Z9Y4-F1
#
_entry.id   AF-A0A452Z9Y4-F1
#
_cell.length_a   1.000
_cell.length_b   1.000
_cell.length_c   1.000
_cell.angle_alpha   90.00
_cell.angle_beta   90.00
_cell.angle_gamma   90.00
#
_symmetry.space_group_name_H-M   'P 1'
#
loop_
_entity.id
_entity.type
_entity.pdbx_description
1 polymer ?
#
loop_
_entity_poly.entity_id
_entity_poly.type
_entity_poly.pdbx_seq_one_letter_code
_entity_poly.pdbx_strand_id
1 'polypeptide(L)'
;MDWETRFKIIKGVCKGLLFLHSIPIVHMDLKPENIWLDNYMRPKIAEFGLSRIFGQEQTRMNAQNIVGSYGYIAPEYLYRGEISTMSDIYSLGLLIMETSTGEKNCPGNEPSAVKFIKNVRDNWTEERIASEYPSLDPDCLKQIKACINIGLECVEIGRRKRPSIEKIMDTLNRLSQVDSNNVLSLQPQRINFPIGPKRLTSSSLYLINNRDDRIAFRLETKFPRRYLTKLPLCGVVPPKCTYILTGLILQSSIAHHEDLDSVDPASVAMFLDTAGDEVQEAKVE
;
A
#
# COMPACT_ATOMS: atom_id res chain seq x y z
N MET A 1 0.03 -17.80 -6.42
CA MET A 1 0.29 -16.51 -5.74
C MET A 1 -1.00 -15.73 -5.70
N ASP A 2 -1.49 -15.44 -4.49
CA ASP A 2 -2.67 -14.60 -4.24
C ASP A 2 -2.44 -13.13 -4.64
N TRP A 3 -3.52 -12.36 -4.68
CA TRP A 3 -3.47 -10.95 -5.07
C TRP A 3 -2.68 -10.07 -4.09
N GLU A 4 -2.84 -10.28 -2.79
CA GLU A 4 -2.16 -9.47 -1.77
C GLU A 4 -0.63 -9.54 -1.93
N THR A 5 -0.10 -10.74 -2.18
CA THR A 5 1.31 -10.98 -2.48
C THR A 5 1.72 -10.30 -3.79
N ARG A 6 0.91 -10.40 -4.85
CA ARG A 6 1.18 -9.72 -6.13
C ARG A 6 1.23 -8.20 -5.98
N PHE A 7 0.30 -7.63 -5.22
CA PHE A 7 0.25 -6.19 -4.94
C PHE A 7 1.47 -5.73 -4.14
N LYS A 8 1.89 -6.50 -3.13
CA LYS A 8 3.15 -6.26 -2.39
C LYS A 8 4.37 -6.32 -3.30
N ILE A 9 4.41 -7.25 -4.26
CA ILE A 9 5.47 -7.35 -5.27
C ILE A 9 5.48 -6.12 -6.18
N ILE A 10 4.34 -5.73 -6.76
CA ILE A 10 4.22 -4.52 -7.59
C ILE A 10 4.75 -3.30 -6.84
N LYS A 11 4.28 -3.09 -5.60
CA LYS A 11 4.69 -1.96 -4.77
C LYS A 11 6.18 -2.00 -4.43
N GLY A 12 6.72 -3.17 -4.10
CA GLY A 12 8.14 -3.33 -3.80
C GLY A 12 9.05 -3.09 -5.01
N VAL A 13 8.65 -3.55 -6.20
CA VAL A 13 9.35 -3.25 -7.47
C VAL A 13 9.33 -1.75 -7.74
N CYS A 14 8.17 -1.10 -7.60
CA CYS A 14 8.07 0.36 -7.78
C CYS A 14 8.95 1.13 -6.78
N LYS A 15 9.04 0.68 -5.52
CA LYS A 15 9.94 1.25 -4.51
C LYS A 15 11.42 1.08 -4.89
N GLY A 16 11.80 -0.10 -5.38
CA GLY A 16 13.15 -0.34 -5.88
C GLY A 16 13.50 0.55 -7.07
N LEU A 17 12.58 0.70 -8.03
CA LEU A 17 12.78 1.53 -9.20
C LEU A 17 12.84 3.02 -8.85
N LEU A 18 12.02 3.48 -7.90
CA LEU A 18 12.08 4.83 -7.34
C LEU A 18 13.48 5.13 -6.79
N PHE A 19 14.05 4.19 -6.05
CA PHE A 19 15.42 4.32 -5.55
C PHE A 19 16.43 4.44 -6.70
N LEU A 20 16.37 3.54 -7.70
CA LEU A 20 17.29 3.58 -8.85
C LEU A 20 17.22 4.93 -9.60
N HIS A 21 16.02 5.44 -9.82
CA HIS A 21 15.81 6.72 -10.52
C HIS A 21 16.26 7.93 -9.68
N SER A 22 16.33 7.81 -8.35
CA SER A 22 16.92 8.84 -7.48
C SER A 22 18.45 8.92 -7.57
N ILE A 23 19.12 7.81 -7.94
CA ILE A 23 20.57 7.72 -8.12
C ILE A 23 20.95 7.54 -9.60
N PRO A 24 20.44 8.42 -10.48
CA PRO A 24 20.33 8.32 -11.95
C PRO A 24 20.61 6.99 -12.66
N ILE A 25 20.18 5.84 -12.13
CA ILE A 25 20.35 4.53 -12.77
C ILE A 25 19.08 4.19 -13.56
N VAL A 26 19.24 3.87 -14.84
CA VAL A 26 18.20 3.28 -15.68
C VAL A 26 18.51 1.81 -15.88
N HIS A 27 17.56 0.93 -15.55
CA HIS A 27 17.76 -0.52 -15.52
C HIS A 27 17.93 -1.12 -16.92
N MET A 28 17.11 -0.70 -17.88
CA MET A 28 17.07 -1.10 -19.30
C MET A 28 16.59 -2.52 -19.62
N ASP A 29 16.32 -3.34 -18.62
CA ASP A 29 15.83 -4.72 -18.80
C ASP A 29 14.87 -5.13 -17.68
N LEU A 30 13.93 -4.24 -17.32
CA LEU A 30 12.97 -4.54 -16.27
C LEU A 30 11.87 -5.48 -16.79
N LYS A 31 11.80 -6.70 -16.24
CA LYS A 31 10.84 -7.75 -16.62
C LYS A 31 10.64 -8.73 -15.46
N PRO A 32 9.58 -9.55 -15.45
CA PRO A 32 9.31 -10.50 -14.38
C PRO A 32 10.50 -11.43 -14.05
N GLU A 33 11.26 -11.90 -15.04
CA GLU A 33 12.41 -12.79 -14.83
C GLU A 33 13.57 -12.12 -14.07
N ASN A 34 13.62 -10.79 -14.12
CA ASN A 34 14.64 -9.98 -13.44
C ASN A 34 14.14 -9.44 -12.09
N ILE A 35 12.97 -9.89 -11.62
CA ILE A 35 12.49 -9.64 -10.25
C ILE A 35 12.67 -10.90 -9.42
N TRP A 36 13.66 -10.88 -8.54
CA TRP A 36 13.89 -11.98 -7.61
C TRP A 36 13.03 -11.83 -6.37
N LEU A 37 12.59 -12.95 -5.82
CA LEU A 37 11.83 -13.00 -4.59
C LEU A 37 12.68 -13.67 -3.52
N ASP A 38 12.78 -13.04 -2.35
CA ASP A 38 13.40 -13.69 -1.19
C ASP A 38 12.43 -14.66 -0.49
N ASN A 39 12.91 -15.31 0.58
CA ASN A 39 12.12 -16.28 1.36
C ASN A 39 10.85 -15.68 2.00
N TYR A 40 10.70 -14.36 1.99
CA TYR A 40 9.54 -13.62 2.50
C TYR A 40 8.70 -13.01 1.39
N MET A 41 8.87 -13.46 0.14
CA MET A 41 8.18 -12.94 -1.05
C MET A 41 8.40 -11.45 -1.30
N ARG A 42 9.53 -10.89 -0.82
CA ARG A 42 9.88 -9.50 -1.06
C ARG A 42 10.64 -9.38 -2.38
N PRO A 43 10.22 -8.48 -3.28
CA PRO A 43 10.86 -8.33 -4.57
C PRO A 43 12.21 -7.61 -4.47
N LYS A 44 13.16 -8.04 -5.30
CA LYS A 44 14.45 -7.40 -5.54
C LYS A 44 14.66 -7.30 -7.04
N ILE A 45 14.97 -6.10 -7.51
CA ILE A 45 15.36 -5.88 -8.91
C ILE A 45 16.77 -6.45 -9.09
N ALA A 46 16.96 -7.29 -10.10
CA ALA A 46 18.21 -7.98 -10.42
C ALA A 46 18.58 -7.78 -11.90
N GLU A 47 19.75 -8.27 -12.32
CA GLU A 47 20.25 -8.21 -13.71
C GLU A 47 20.57 -6.79 -14.24
N PHE A 48 21.45 -6.09 -13.53
CA PHE A 48 21.93 -4.74 -13.90
C PHE A 48 22.94 -4.71 -15.07
N GLY A 49 23.15 -5.82 -15.79
CA GLY A 49 24.15 -5.92 -16.85
C GLY A 49 23.92 -4.96 -18.03
N LEU A 50 22.68 -4.52 -18.23
CA LEU A 50 22.30 -3.55 -19.27
C LEU A 50 22.06 -2.14 -18.72
N SER A 51 22.21 -1.93 -17.42
CA SER A 51 21.90 -0.65 -16.79
C SER A 51 22.83 0.48 -17.23
N ARG A 52 22.36 1.71 -17.09
CA ARG A 52 23.08 2.95 -17.47
C ARG A 52 23.02 3.95 -16.34
N ILE A 53 24.15 4.62 -16.07
CA ILE A 53 24.24 5.69 -15.06
C ILE A 53 24.28 7.02 -15.80
N PHE A 54 23.36 7.91 -15.47
CA PHE A 54 23.30 9.26 -16.01
C PHE A 54 24.20 10.21 -15.20
N GLY A 55 24.85 11.15 -15.88
CA GLY A 55 25.45 12.31 -15.20
C GLY A 55 24.37 13.19 -14.58
N GLN A 56 24.69 13.97 -13.55
CA GLN A 56 23.71 14.76 -12.77
C GLN A 56 22.76 15.64 -13.61
N GLU A 57 23.20 16.14 -14.76
CA GLU A 57 22.39 16.99 -15.65
C GLU A 57 21.83 16.26 -16.87
N GLN A 58 22.22 15.01 -17.08
CA GLN A 58 21.76 14.22 -18.23
C GLN A 58 20.41 13.60 -17.91
N THR A 59 19.42 13.89 -18.75
CA THR A 59 18.09 13.27 -18.68
C THR A 59 17.87 12.22 -19.76
N ARG A 60 18.76 12.16 -20.76
CA ARG A 60 18.70 11.26 -21.92
C ARG A 60 20.09 10.82 -22.37
N MET A 61 20.16 9.60 -22.90
CA MET A 61 21.30 9.10 -23.66
C MET A 61 20.83 8.49 -24.97
N ASN A 62 21.69 8.47 -25.98
CA ASN A 62 21.45 7.73 -27.21
C ASN A 62 22.38 6.53 -27.28
N ALA A 63 21.84 5.35 -27.54
CA ALA A 63 22.61 4.15 -27.80
C ALA A 63 22.61 3.83 -29.29
N GLN A 64 23.75 3.35 -29.79
CA GLN A 64 23.88 2.89 -31.18
C GLN A 64 23.32 1.47 -31.37
N ASN A 65 23.40 0.64 -30.33
CA ASN A 65 22.92 -0.74 -30.33
C ASN A 65 21.73 -0.90 -29.39
N ILE A 66 20.66 -1.53 -29.88
CA ILE A 66 19.48 -1.86 -29.09
C ILE A 66 19.70 -3.22 -28.44
N VAL A 67 19.63 -3.25 -27.10
CA VAL A 67 19.80 -4.44 -26.27
C VAL A 67 18.72 -4.45 -25.20
N GLY A 68 18.29 -5.63 -24.76
CA GLY A 68 17.22 -5.80 -23.79
C GLY A 68 16.21 -6.84 -24.25
N SER A 69 15.20 -7.07 -23.42
CA SER A 69 14.22 -8.12 -23.66
C SER A 69 13.10 -7.65 -24.56
N TYR A 70 12.93 -8.30 -25.71
CA TYR A 70 11.80 -8.05 -26.61
C TYR A 70 10.47 -8.14 -25.87
N GLY A 71 9.51 -7.33 -26.32
CA GLY A 71 8.25 -7.14 -25.62
C GLY A 71 8.35 -6.15 -24.46
N TYR A 72 9.52 -5.90 -23.87
CA TYR A 72 9.70 -4.95 -22.76
C TYR A 72 10.44 -3.67 -23.15
N ILE A 73 11.01 -3.62 -24.35
CA ILE A 73 11.76 -2.47 -24.88
C ILE A 73 10.80 -1.32 -25.20
N ALA A 74 11.06 -0.15 -24.61
CA ALA A 74 10.30 1.06 -24.88
C ALA A 74 10.41 1.49 -26.36
N PRO A 75 9.34 2.01 -26.99
CA PRO A 75 9.33 2.31 -28.42
C PRO A 75 10.36 3.38 -28.81
N GLU A 76 10.56 4.42 -27.98
CA GLU A 76 11.58 5.44 -28.25
C GLU A 76 13.01 4.88 -28.21
N TYR A 77 13.24 3.86 -27.38
CA TYR A 77 14.52 3.18 -27.36
C TYR A 77 14.66 2.28 -28.60
N LEU A 78 13.64 1.47 -28.90
CA LEU A 78 13.63 0.57 -30.06
C LEU A 78 13.85 1.31 -31.40
N TYR A 79 13.20 2.46 -31.59
CA TYR A 79 13.21 3.17 -32.87
C TYR A 79 14.26 4.28 -32.98
N ARG A 80 14.71 4.85 -31.85
CA ARG A 80 15.61 6.02 -31.85
C ARG A 80 16.87 5.84 -31.02
N GLY A 81 17.01 4.71 -30.33
CA GLY A 81 18.10 4.49 -29.37
C GLY A 81 18.02 5.40 -28.13
N GLU A 82 16.88 6.08 -27.91
CA GLU A 82 16.74 7.05 -26.82
C GLU A 82 16.49 6.33 -25.48
N ILE A 83 17.45 6.45 -24.55
CA ILE A 83 17.39 5.91 -23.19
C ILE A 83 17.01 7.02 -22.20
N SER A 84 16.10 6.72 -21.30
CA SER A 84 15.74 7.57 -20.16
C SER A 84 15.09 6.74 -19.04
N THR A 85 14.89 7.33 -17.86
CA THR A 85 14.09 6.70 -16.78
C THR A 85 12.70 6.28 -17.27
N MET A 86 12.12 7.01 -18.21
CA MET A 86 10.82 6.68 -18.82
C MET A 86 10.85 5.38 -19.65
N SER A 87 12.02 4.92 -20.07
CA SER A 87 12.18 3.63 -20.72
C SER A 87 11.93 2.49 -19.73
N ASP A 88 12.43 2.61 -18.48
CA ASP A 88 12.08 1.67 -17.41
C ASP A 88 10.60 1.77 -17.01
N ILE A 89 10.01 2.97 -17.04
CA ILE A 89 8.56 3.12 -16.75
C ILE A 89 7.72 2.33 -17.75
N TYR A 90 8.09 2.33 -19.03
CA TYR A 90 7.41 1.50 -20.03
C TYR A 90 7.48 0.01 -19.68
N SER A 91 8.69 -0.48 -19.38
CA SER A 91 8.91 -1.87 -19.00
C SER A 91 8.20 -2.24 -17.68
N LEU A 92 8.18 -1.33 -16.71
CA LEU A 92 7.42 -1.46 -15.47
C LEU A 92 5.93 -1.60 -15.76
N GLY A 93 5.38 -0.84 -16.70
CA GLY A 93 3.97 -0.91 -17.05
C GLY A 93 3.56 -2.31 -17.52
N LEU A 94 4.38 -2.94 -18.35
CA LEU A 94 4.18 -4.31 -18.81
C LEU A 94 4.27 -5.32 -17.68
N LEU A 95 5.27 -5.17 -16.81
CA LEU A 95 5.43 -6.02 -15.62
C LEU A 95 4.22 -5.92 -14.69
N ILE A 96 3.72 -4.71 -14.43
CA ILE A 96 2.52 -4.48 -13.61
C ILE A 96 1.30 -5.15 -14.26
N MET A 97 1.12 -4.99 -15.57
CA MET A 97 0.01 -5.64 -16.28
C MET A 97 0.12 -7.16 -16.19
N GLU A 98 1.25 -7.76 -16.54
CA GLU A 98 1.45 -9.22 -16.45
C GLU A 98 1.23 -9.75 -15.03
N THR A 99 1.70 -9.01 -14.01
CA THR A 99 1.48 -9.39 -12.61
C THR A 99 0.00 -9.29 -12.22
N SER A 100 -0.71 -8.27 -12.70
CA SER A 100 -2.12 -8.02 -12.36
C SER A 100 -3.08 -8.97 -13.07
N THR A 101 -2.82 -9.23 -14.35
CA THR A 101 -3.67 -10.08 -15.19
C THR A 101 -3.33 -11.56 -15.05
N GLY A 102 -2.08 -11.88 -14.70
CA GLY A 102 -1.54 -13.24 -14.80
C GLY A 102 -1.35 -13.71 -16.24
N GLU A 103 -1.63 -12.86 -17.24
CA GLU A 103 -1.40 -13.15 -18.65
C GLU A 103 0.04 -12.79 -19.02
N LYS A 104 0.76 -13.74 -19.62
CA LYS A 104 2.14 -13.51 -20.04
C LYS A 104 2.22 -12.61 -21.27
N ASN A 105 3.12 -11.62 -21.22
CA ASN A 105 3.55 -10.91 -22.41
C ASN A 105 4.48 -11.82 -23.24
N CYS A 106 3.90 -12.51 -24.23
CA CYS A 106 4.62 -13.36 -25.16
C CYS A 106 4.81 -12.62 -26.51
N PRO A 107 5.87 -11.81 -26.66
CA PRO A 107 6.15 -11.06 -27.90
C PRO A 107 6.38 -11.97 -29.11
N GLY A 108 6.74 -13.25 -28.89
CA GLY A 108 7.12 -14.16 -29.97
C GLY A 108 8.32 -13.60 -30.74
N ASN A 109 8.13 -13.37 -32.04
CA ASN A 109 9.14 -12.75 -32.91
C ASN A 109 8.98 -11.22 -33.03
N GLU A 110 7.96 -10.62 -32.42
CA GLU A 110 7.70 -9.19 -32.53
C GLU A 110 8.39 -8.44 -31.38
N PRO A 111 9.27 -7.46 -31.64
CA PRO A 111 9.93 -6.71 -30.57
C PRO A 111 8.98 -5.92 -29.66
N SER A 112 7.75 -5.71 -30.12
CA SER A 112 6.73 -4.85 -29.53
C SER A 112 5.68 -5.62 -28.73
N ALA A 113 5.26 -5.09 -27.59
CA ALA A 113 4.14 -5.62 -26.80
C ALA A 113 2.76 -5.12 -27.23
N VAL A 114 2.61 -4.51 -28.42
CA VAL A 114 1.34 -3.90 -28.88
C VAL A 114 0.15 -4.87 -28.77
N LYS A 115 0.34 -6.15 -29.15
CA LYS A 115 -0.73 -7.15 -29.06
C LYS A 115 -1.16 -7.40 -27.61
N PHE A 116 -0.20 -7.53 -26.70
CA PHE A 116 -0.47 -7.72 -25.27
C PHE A 116 -1.15 -6.50 -24.68
N ILE A 117 -0.63 -5.29 -24.92
CA ILE A 117 -1.20 -4.02 -24.44
C ILE A 117 -2.65 -3.86 -24.91
N LYS A 118 -2.91 -4.15 -26.20
CA LYS A 118 -4.26 -4.09 -26.77
C LYS A 118 -5.19 -5.11 -26.10
N ASN A 119 -4.73 -6.35 -25.92
CA ASN A 119 -5.51 -7.39 -25.25
C ASN A 119 -5.90 -6.97 -23.82
N VAL A 120 -4.94 -6.43 -23.06
CA VAL A 120 -5.21 -5.96 -21.69
C VAL A 120 -6.23 -4.82 -21.71
N ARG A 121 -6.02 -3.82 -22.57
CA ARG A 121 -6.90 -2.66 -22.71
C ARG A 121 -8.33 -3.02 -23.09
N ASP A 122 -8.49 -3.93 -24.05
CA ASP A 122 -9.80 -4.23 -24.63
C ASP A 122 -10.60 -5.21 -23.75
N ASN A 123 -9.92 -6.10 -23.02
CA ASN A 123 -10.59 -7.21 -22.33
C ASN A 123 -10.64 -7.10 -20.81
N TRP A 124 -9.74 -6.37 -20.14
CA TRP A 124 -9.72 -6.30 -18.67
C TRP A 124 -10.66 -5.22 -18.11
N THR A 125 -11.96 -5.41 -18.34
CA THR A 125 -13.03 -4.57 -17.77
C THR A 125 -13.28 -4.88 -16.29
N GLU A 126 -14.07 -4.04 -15.62
CA GLU A 126 -14.48 -4.27 -14.22
C GLU A 126 -15.22 -5.60 -14.05
N GLU A 127 -16.10 -5.92 -15.01
CA GLU A 127 -16.86 -7.17 -15.01
C GLU A 127 -15.92 -8.37 -15.16
N ARG A 128 -14.92 -8.28 -16.04
CA ARG A 128 -13.92 -9.34 -16.18
C ARG A 128 -13.09 -9.49 -14.90
N ILE A 129 -12.60 -8.40 -14.32
CA ILE A 129 -11.83 -8.44 -13.07
C ILE A 129 -12.65 -9.13 -11.95
N ALA A 130 -13.92 -8.76 -11.80
CA ALA A 130 -14.82 -9.38 -10.82
C ALA A 130 -15.07 -10.87 -11.10
N SER A 131 -15.15 -11.25 -12.38
CA SER A 131 -15.36 -12.65 -12.80
C SER A 131 -14.11 -13.51 -12.62
N GLU A 132 -12.91 -12.97 -12.84
CA GLU A 132 -11.63 -13.67 -12.67
C GLU A 132 -11.26 -13.81 -11.18
N TYR A 133 -11.68 -12.84 -10.36
CA TYR A 133 -11.37 -12.80 -8.92
C TYR A 133 -12.63 -12.72 -8.04
N PRO A 134 -13.58 -13.67 -8.15
CA PRO A 134 -14.89 -13.57 -7.50
C PRO A 134 -14.83 -13.66 -5.97
N SER A 135 -13.72 -14.16 -5.42
CA SER A 135 -13.52 -14.34 -3.98
C SER A 135 -12.76 -13.20 -3.31
N LEU A 136 -12.31 -12.19 -4.05
CA LEU A 136 -11.61 -11.04 -3.48
C LEU A 136 -12.59 -9.98 -3.01
N ASP A 137 -12.23 -9.25 -1.96
CA ASP A 137 -13.02 -8.12 -1.49
C ASP A 137 -13.03 -6.97 -2.51
N PRO A 138 -14.02 -6.05 -2.43
CA PRO A 138 -14.13 -4.93 -3.35
C PRO A 138 -12.89 -4.03 -3.41
N ASP A 139 -12.11 -3.92 -2.34
CA ASP A 139 -10.93 -3.06 -2.31
C ASP A 139 -9.75 -3.71 -3.04
N CYS A 140 -9.58 -5.03 -2.92
CA CYS A 140 -8.68 -5.80 -3.77
C CYS A 140 -9.03 -5.65 -5.26
N LEU A 141 -10.32 -5.71 -5.63
CA LEU A 141 -10.73 -5.49 -7.03
C LEU A 141 -10.40 -4.06 -7.52
N LYS A 142 -10.58 -3.04 -6.66
CA LYS A 142 -10.14 -1.67 -6.95
C LYS A 142 -8.63 -1.58 -7.14
N GLN A 143 -7.84 -2.27 -6.31
CA GLN A 143 -6.39 -2.32 -6.44
C GLN A 143 -5.98 -2.95 -7.79
N ILE A 144 -6.58 -4.08 -8.18
CA ILE A 144 -6.32 -4.74 -9.48
C ILE A 144 -6.58 -3.77 -10.63
N LYS A 145 -7.77 -3.16 -10.64
CA LYS A 145 -8.17 -2.20 -11.67
C LYS A 145 -7.19 -1.03 -11.74
N ALA A 146 -6.81 -0.47 -10.59
CA ALA A 146 -5.87 0.64 -10.54
C ALA A 146 -4.47 0.23 -11.02
N CYS A 147 -3.97 -0.96 -10.67
CA CYS A 147 -2.71 -1.48 -11.18
C CYS A 147 -2.73 -1.65 -12.70
N ILE A 148 -3.81 -2.19 -13.27
CA ILE A 148 -3.97 -2.32 -14.72
C ILE A 148 -3.96 -0.94 -15.39
N ASN A 149 -4.70 0.03 -14.85
CA ASN A 149 -4.71 1.41 -15.37
C ASN A 149 -3.33 2.08 -15.30
N ILE A 150 -2.62 1.93 -14.18
CA ILE A 150 -1.22 2.39 -14.05
C ILE A 150 -0.36 1.76 -15.14
N GLY A 151 -0.48 0.45 -15.35
CA GLY A 151 0.25 -0.27 -16.38
C GLY A 151 -0.02 0.27 -17.79
N LEU A 152 -1.28 0.55 -18.10
CA LEU A 152 -1.71 1.13 -19.38
C LEU A 152 -1.19 2.57 -19.58
N GLU A 153 -1.18 3.40 -18.53
CA GLU A 153 -0.59 4.75 -18.58
C GLU A 153 0.93 4.71 -18.79
N CYS A 154 1.60 3.73 -18.18
CA CYS A 154 3.06 3.53 -18.30
C CYS A 154 3.49 3.15 -19.72
N VAL A 155 2.64 2.45 -20.49
CA VAL A 155 2.97 2.00 -21.86
C VAL A 155 2.56 2.99 -22.96
N GLU A 156 2.21 4.22 -22.60
CA GLU A 156 1.96 5.28 -23.59
C GLU A 156 3.15 5.46 -24.54
N ILE A 157 2.85 5.58 -25.84
CA ILE A 157 3.87 5.71 -26.91
C ILE A 157 4.74 6.95 -26.65
N GLY A 158 4.11 8.05 -26.27
CA GLY A 158 4.83 9.27 -25.91
C GLY A 158 5.36 9.19 -24.49
N ARG A 159 6.67 9.07 -24.30
CA ARG A 159 7.31 9.02 -22.97
C ARG A 159 6.87 10.11 -21.99
N ARG A 160 6.52 11.31 -22.48
CA ARG A 160 6.09 12.45 -21.64
C ARG A 160 4.67 12.28 -21.09
N LYS A 161 3.88 11.35 -21.64
CA LYS A 161 2.55 11.01 -21.16
C LYS A 161 2.56 9.96 -20.05
N ARG A 162 3.69 9.26 -19.90
CA ARG A 162 3.87 8.25 -18.86
C ARG A 162 3.96 8.95 -17.50
N PRO A 163 3.38 8.37 -16.43
CA PRO A 163 3.53 8.89 -15.09
C PRO A 163 4.98 8.76 -14.61
N SER A 164 5.40 9.65 -13.71
CA SER A 164 6.66 9.47 -13.00
C SER A 164 6.54 8.35 -11.95
N ILE A 165 7.66 7.78 -11.54
CA ILE A 165 7.67 6.70 -10.55
C ILE A 165 7.12 7.16 -9.19
N GLU A 166 7.32 8.43 -8.84
CA GLU A 166 6.74 9.08 -7.65
C GLU A 166 5.22 9.07 -7.72
N LYS A 167 4.63 9.50 -8.85
CA LYS A 167 3.17 9.49 -9.04
C LYS A 167 2.58 8.07 -8.96
N ILE A 168 3.30 7.08 -9.50
CA ILE A 168 2.90 5.67 -9.39
C ILE A 168 2.90 5.25 -7.91
N MET A 169 3.99 5.51 -7.19
CA MET A 169 4.12 5.16 -5.77
C MET A 169 3.07 5.83 -4.90
N ASP A 170 2.77 7.11 -5.12
CA ASP A 170 1.71 7.83 -4.41
C ASP A 170 0.35 7.17 -4.62
N THR A 171 0.08 6.73 -5.85
CA THR A 171 -1.18 6.04 -6.19
C THR A 171 -1.26 4.68 -5.49
N LEU A 172 -0.19 3.88 -5.53
CA LEU A 172 -0.12 2.59 -4.84
C LEU A 172 -0.22 2.73 -3.32
N ASN A 173 0.36 3.78 -2.75
CA ASN A 173 0.27 4.07 -1.32
C ASN A 173 -1.16 4.40 -0.90
N ARG A 174 -1.88 5.26 -1.64
CA ARG A 174 -3.30 5.54 -1.38
C ARG A 174 -4.16 4.28 -1.42
N LEU A 175 -3.87 3.38 -2.35
CA LEU A 175 -4.55 2.09 -2.46
C LEU A 175 -4.23 1.11 -1.32
N SER A 176 -3.10 1.30 -0.64
CA SER A 176 -2.69 0.50 0.53
C SER A 176 -3.30 1.02 1.84
N GLN A 177 -3.69 2.29 1.92
CA GLN A 177 -4.15 2.93 3.16
C GLN A 177 -5.61 2.59 3.53
N VAL A 178 -6.31 1.81 2.70
CA VAL A 178 -7.70 1.40 2.99
C VAL A 178 -7.77 0.40 4.17
N ASP A 179 -6.65 -0.23 4.54
CA ASP A 179 -6.51 -1.08 5.74
C ASP A 179 -5.99 -0.35 7.00
N SER A 180 -5.62 0.93 6.91
CA SER A 180 -4.94 1.63 8.01
C SER A 180 -5.88 2.22 9.06
N ASN A 181 -7.19 2.34 8.77
CA ASN A 181 -8.11 3.03 9.68
C ASN A 181 -8.72 2.16 10.79
N ASN A 182 -8.51 0.84 10.79
CA ASN A 182 -8.96 -0.05 11.88
C ASN A 182 -7.99 -1.23 12.08
N VAL A 183 -6.78 -0.93 12.53
CA VAL A 183 -5.76 -1.95 12.84
C VAL A 183 -6.22 -2.85 14.02
N LEU A 184 -6.97 -2.29 14.97
CA LEU A 184 -7.68 -3.00 16.03
C LEU A 184 -9.19 -2.77 15.91
N SER A 185 -10.00 -3.82 16.02
CA SER A 185 -11.45 -3.67 16.14
C SER A 185 -11.84 -3.37 17.59
N LEU A 186 -12.63 -2.32 17.81
CA LEU A 186 -13.10 -1.88 19.13
C LEU A 186 -14.53 -2.35 19.40
N GLN A 187 -14.76 -2.93 20.59
CA GLN A 187 -16.11 -3.24 21.07
C GLN A 187 -16.25 -2.94 22.56
N PRO A 188 -17.38 -2.37 23.03
CA PRO A 188 -18.34 -1.60 22.24
C PRO A 188 -17.71 -0.30 21.71
N GLN A 189 -18.23 0.23 20.60
CA GLN A 189 -17.81 1.52 20.06
C GLN A 189 -18.17 2.71 20.96
N ARG A 190 -18.93 2.52 22.04
CA ARG A 190 -19.17 3.52 23.09
C ARG A 190 -19.24 2.82 24.43
N ILE A 191 -18.50 3.33 25.41
CA ILE A 191 -18.50 2.78 26.76
C ILE A 191 -19.44 3.62 27.62
N ASN A 192 -20.53 3.02 28.07
CA ASN A 192 -21.46 3.66 28.99
C ASN A 192 -21.19 3.19 30.41
N PHE A 193 -21.19 4.12 31.37
CA PHE A 193 -21.10 3.81 32.79
C PHE A 193 -22.48 4.04 33.43
N PRO A 194 -23.12 3.00 34.01
CA PRO A 194 -24.44 3.15 34.61
C PRO A 194 -24.41 4.12 35.80
N ILE A 195 -25.32 5.10 35.84
CA ILE A 195 -25.41 6.09 36.93
C ILE A 195 -26.19 5.51 38.11
N GLY A 196 -25.67 5.61 39.34
CA GLY A 196 -26.36 5.15 40.55
C GLY A 196 -25.95 5.92 41.81
N PRO A 197 -26.71 5.84 42.91
CA PRO A 197 -26.35 6.55 44.14
C PRO A 197 -25.06 5.96 44.74
N LYS A 198 -23.95 6.69 44.59
CA LYS A 198 -22.63 6.48 45.24
C LYS A 198 -22.07 5.05 45.12
N ARG A 199 -21.78 4.58 43.90
CA ARG A 199 -20.99 3.35 43.68
C ARG A 199 -19.88 3.55 42.66
N LEU A 200 -18.78 2.81 42.87
CA LEU A 200 -17.73 2.60 41.87
C LEU A 200 -18.35 1.79 40.72
N THR A 201 -18.23 2.26 39.48
CA THR A 201 -18.79 1.56 38.32
C THR A 201 -17.69 1.18 37.33
N SER A 202 -17.83 -0.01 36.76
CA SER A 202 -16.85 -0.60 35.83
C SER A 202 -17.47 -0.80 34.45
N SER A 203 -16.70 -0.50 33.41
CA SER A 203 -17.04 -0.90 32.04
C SER A 203 -15.80 -1.40 31.31
N SER A 204 -15.99 -2.32 30.38
CA SER A 204 -14.92 -2.97 29.63
C SER A 204 -14.92 -2.55 28.16
N LEU A 205 -13.71 -2.40 27.61
CA LEU A 205 -13.42 -2.19 26.20
C LEU A 205 -12.58 -3.37 25.69
N TYR A 206 -12.99 -3.93 24.56
CA TYR A 206 -12.31 -5.02 23.88
C TYR A 206 -11.52 -4.44 22.70
N LEU A 207 -10.20 -4.65 22.72
CA LEU A 207 -9.29 -4.40 21.60
C LEU A 207 -9.04 -5.74 20.89
N ILE A 208 -9.53 -5.90 19.68
CA ILE A 208 -9.43 -7.15 18.93
C ILE A 208 -8.35 -7.01 17.85
N ASN A 209 -7.29 -7.80 17.95
CA ASN A 209 -6.27 -7.93 16.91
C ASN A 209 -6.57 -9.15 16.06
N ASN A 210 -7.05 -8.91 14.83
CA ASN A 210 -7.32 -9.96 13.84
C ASN A 210 -6.12 -10.24 12.92
N ARG A 211 -5.01 -9.51 13.08
CA ARG A 211 -3.79 -9.64 12.27
C ARG A 211 -2.85 -10.69 12.84
N ASP A 212 -1.83 -11.02 12.04
CA ASP A 212 -0.77 -11.97 12.36
C ASP A 212 0.46 -11.32 13.03
N ASP A 213 0.43 -10.00 13.20
CA ASP A 213 1.46 -9.20 13.88
C ASP A 213 0.99 -8.63 15.23
N ARG A 214 1.93 -8.13 16.03
CA ARG A 214 1.66 -7.48 17.32
C ARG A 214 1.29 -6.03 17.08
N ILE A 215 0.23 -5.55 17.72
CA ILE A 215 -0.22 -4.16 17.59
C ILE A 215 -0.04 -3.44 18.91
N ALA A 216 0.78 -2.39 18.91
CA ALA A 216 0.85 -1.46 20.04
C ALA A 216 -0.38 -0.54 20.04
N PHE A 217 -0.91 -0.24 21.23
CA PHE A 217 -1.97 0.74 21.42
C PHE A 217 -1.56 1.77 22.47
N ARG A 218 -2.12 2.98 22.34
CA ARG A 218 -2.10 4.02 23.37
C ARG A 218 -3.52 4.56 23.52
N LEU A 219 -3.97 4.74 24.75
CA LEU A 219 -5.27 5.33 25.08
C LEU A 219 -5.06 6.77 25.51
N GLU A 220 -5.80 7.69 24.91
CA GLU A 220 -5.88 9.07 25.37
C GLU A 220 -7.25 9.36 25.98
N THR A 221 -7.28 10.29 26.94
CA THR A 221 -8.53 10.72 27.56
C THR A 221 -8.43 12.20 27.85
N LYS A 222 -9.48 12.94 27.50
CA LYS A 222 -9.59 14.38 27.80
C LYS A 222 -9.67 14.65 29.31
N PHE A 223 -9.99 13.63 30.11
CA PHE A 223 -10.22 13.78 31.55
C PHE A 223 -9.59 12.63 32.37
N PRO A 224 -8.25 12.49 32.39
CA PRO A 224 -7.57 11.36 33.04
C PRO A 224 -7.85 11.25 34.55
N ARG A 225 -8.17 12.37 35.21
CA ARG A 225 -8.49 12.42 36.65
C ARG A 225 -9.92 11.97 36.99
N ARG A 226 -10.82 11.80 36.01
CA ARG A 226 -12.22 11.35 36.22
C ARG A 226 -12.36 9.81 36.25
N TYR A 227 -11.36 9.10 35.74
CA TYR A 227 -11.34 7.64 35.70
C TYR A 227 -10.36 7.13 36.76
N LEU A 228 -10.86 6.44 37.79
CA LEU A 228 -10.02 5.83 38.82
C LEU A 228 -9.63 4.43 38.39
N THR A 229 -8.69 4.28 37.46
CA THR A 229 -8.08 2.96 37.24
C THR A 229 -6.64 3.02 36.77
N LYS A 230 -5.88 2.03 37.26
CA LYS A 230 -4.68 1.45 36.64
C LYS A 230 -5.01 0.87 35.25
N LEU A 231 -5.49 1.69 34.32
CA LEU A 231 -5.56 1.29 32.92
C LEU A 231 -4.14 1.40 32.35
N PRO A 232 -3.61 0.36 31.67
CA PRO A 232 -2.41 0.55 30.87
C PRO A 232 -2.74 1.59 29.79
N LEU A 233 -2.18 2.80 29.93
CA LEU A 233 -2.33 3.88 28.95
C LEU A 233 -1.70 3.52 27.61
N CYS A 234 -0.85 2.50 27.59
CA CYS A 234 -0.34 1.86 26.40
C CYS A 234 -0.12 0.37 26.65
N GLY A 235 -0.12 -0.42 25.59
CA GLY A 235 0.13 -1.85 25.65
C GLY A 235 0.29 -2.45 24.27
N VAL A 236 0.40 -3.77 24.20
CA VAL A 236 0.51 -4.51 22.93
C VAL A 236 -0.53 -5.61 22.91
N VAL A 237 -1.36 -5.65 21.86
CA VAL A 237 -2.30 -6.74 21.60
C VAL A 237 -1.59 -7.79 20.72
N PRO A 238 -1.40 -9.04 21.22
CA PRO A 238 -0.80 -10.10 20.43
C PRO A 238 -1.63 -10.46 19.19
N PRO A 239 -1.05 -11.13 18.19
CA PRO A 239 -1.76 -11.62 17.02
C PRO A 239 -2.97 -12.48 17.40
N LYS A 240 -4.06 -12.37 16.63
CA LYS A 240 -5.29 -13.18 16.78
C LYS A 240 -5.87 -13.21 18.21
N CYS A 241 -5.69 -12.14 18.98
CA CYS A 241 -6.12 -12.06 20.38
C CYS A 241 -7.09 -10.90 20.62
N THR A 242 -7.90 -11.05 21.68
CA THR A 242 -8.70 -9.95 22.25
C THR A 242 -8.06 -9.51 23.56
N TYR A 243 -7.77 -8.22 23.69
CA TYR A 243 -7.26 -7.60 24.91
C TYR A 243 -8.37 -6.82 25.60
N ILE A 244 -8.59 -7.07 26.89
CA ILE A 244 -9.69 -6.47 27.66
C ILE A 244 -9.14 -5.35 28.53
N LEU A 245 -9.68 -4.14 28.35
CA LEU A 245 -9.42 -2.98 29.19
C LEU A 245 -10.63 -2.72 30.08
N THR A 246 -10.47 -2.73 31.39
CA THR A 246 -11.55 -2.43 32.34
C THR A 246 -11.29 -1.08 33.01
N GLY A 247 -12.14 -0.09 32.72
CA GLY A 247 -12.10 1.22 33.37
C GLY A 247 -13.03 1.26 34.58
N LEU A 248 -12.61 1.91 35.67
CA LEU A 248 -13.47 2.22 36.82
C LEU A 248 -13.67 3.73 36.95
N ILE A 249 -14.90 4.15 37.26
CA ILE A 249 -15.25 5.54 37.55
C ILE A 249 -15.80 5.63 38.97
N LEU A 250 -15.39 6.67 39.71
CA LEU A 250 -15.97 7.03 40.98
C LEU A 250 -16.91 8.23 40.79
N GLN A 251 -18.22 8.00 40.93
CA GLN A 251 -19.23 9.01 40.60
C GLN A 251 -19.22 10.27 41.48
N SER A 252 -18.52 10.27 42.62
CA SER A 252 -18.37 11.46 43.48
C SER A 252 -17.51 12.58 42.87
N SER A 253 -16.82 12.34 41.75
CA SER A 253 -16.05 13.35 41.02
C SER A 253 -16.84 14.05 39.89
N ILE A 254 -18.13 13.73 39.74
CA ILE A 254 -19.02 14.33 38.73
C ILE A 254 -19.77 15.50 39.40
N ALA A 255 -19.16 16.69 39.38
CA ALA A 255 -19.83 17.90 39.85
C ALA A 255 -20.86 18.36 38.82
N HIS A 256 -22.04 18.76 39.30
CA HIS A 256 -23.16 19.30 38.54
C HIS A 256 -22.72 20.30 37.46
N HIS A 257 -22.92 19.96 36.19
CA HIS A 257 -23.43 20.86 35.16
C HIS A 257 -23.78 20.04 33.91
N GLU A 258 -24.82 20.51 33.23
CA GLU A 258 -25.47 19.97 32.04
C GLU A 258 -24.48 19.87 30.88
N ASP A 259 -24.02 18.66 30.58
CA ASP A 259 -23.68 18.21 29.23
C ASP A 259 -23.66 16.69 29.27
N LEU A 260 -24.46 16.06 28.39
CA LEU A 260 -24.55 14.62 28.27
C LEU A 260 -23.21 14.07 27.75
N ASP A 261 -22.35 13.64 28.67
CA ASP A 261 -21.09 12.94 28.40
C ASP A 261 -21.37 11.52 27.84
N SER A 262 -21.75 11.43 26.57
CA SER A 262 -21.31 10.29 25.76
C SER A 262 -19.81 10.45 25.57
N VAL A 263 -19.01 9.59 26.19
CA VAL A 263 -17.58 9.55 25.91
C VAL A 263 -17.44 8.95 24.52
N ASP A 264 -17.31 9.83 23.53
CA ASP A 264 -16.91 9.44 22.19
C ASP A 264 -15.50 8.84 22.24
N PRO A 265 -15.26 7.60 21.79
CA PRO A 265 -13.91 7.09 21.64
C PRO A 265 -13.06 7.94 20.70
N ALA A 266 -13.64 8.86 19.91
CA ALA A 266 -12.91 9.92 19.22
C ALA A 266 -12.06 10.81 20.17
N SER A 267 -12.25 10.72 21.49
CA SER A 267 -11.39 11.37 22.49
C SER A 267 -10.18 10.52 22.90
N VAL A 268 -10.05 9.31 22.35
CA VAL A 268 -8.94 8.37 22.51
C VAL A 268 -8.14 8.37 21.22
N ALA A 269 -7.18 9.29 21.09
CA ALA A 269 -6.22 9.19 19.99
C ALA A 269 -5.35 7.95 20.20
N MET A 270 -5.37 7.03 19.25
CA MET A 270 -4.45 5.90 19.20
C MET A 270 -3.20 6.32 18.43
N PHE A 271 -2.07 6.42 19.12
CA PHE A 271 -0.76 6.53 18.48
C PHE A 271 -0.16 5.14 18.27
N LEU A 272 0.19 4.85 17.02
CA LEU A 272 0.92 3.66 16.62
C LEU A 272 2.41 3.92 16.81
N ASP A 273 3.11 3.01 17.49
CA ASP A 273 4.56 2.87 17.39
C ASP A 273 4.82 1.49 16.79
N THR A 274 4.90 1.43 15.47
CA THR A 274 5.52 0.31 14.78
C THR A 274 7.00 0.62 14.75
N ALA A 275 7.81 -0.25 15.36
CA ALA A 275 9.27 -0.11 15.32
C ALA A 275 9.75 0.03 13.87
N GLY A 276 10.10 1.27 13.49
CA GLY A 276 10.65 1.64 12.19
C GLY A 276 9.67 2.39 11.27
N ASP A 277 9.92 3.70 11.16
CA ASP A 277 9.48 4.67 10.13
C ASP A 277 8.06 5.28 10.18
N GLU A 278 8.10 6.61 10.36
CA GLU A 278 7.10 7.69 10.15
C GLU A 278 5.79 7.69 10.96
N VAL A 279 5.68 8.73 11.80
CA VAL A 279 4.53 9.12 12.62
C VAL A 279 3.40 9.61 11.71
N GLN A 280 2.24 8.94 11.72
CA GLN A 280 1.02 9.45 11.08
C GLN A 280 -0.07 9.70 12.13
N GLU A 281 -0.56 10.95 12.18
CA GLU A 281 -1.73 11.37 12.94
C GLU A 281 -2.99 10.84 12.25
N ALA A 282 -3.82 10.08 12.96
CA ALA A 282 -5.18 9.77 12.51
C ALA A 282 -6.17 10.65 13.28
N LYS A 283 -6.73 11.66 12.60
CA LYS A 283 -7.99 12.29 13.00
C LYS A 283 -9.15 11.45 12.44
N VAL A 284 -10.05 11.03 13.30
CA VAL A 284 -11.34 10.45 12.90
C VAL A 284 -12.39 11.53 13.17
N GLU A 285 -13.06 11.99 12.12
CA GLU A 285 -14.22 12.88 12.18
C GLU A 285 -15.46 12.18 12.75
#